data_AF-A0A965KVH6-F1
#
_entry.id   AF-A0A965KVH6-F1
#
_cell.length_a   1.000
_cell.length_b   1.000
_cell.length_c   1.000
_cell.angle_alpha   90.00
_cell.angle_beta   90.00
_cell.angle_gamma   90.00
#
_symmetry.space_group_name_H-M   'P 1'
#
loop_
_entity.id
_entity.type
_entity.pdbx_description
1 polymer ?
#
loop_
_entity_poly.entity_id
_entity_poly.type
_entity_poly.pdbx_seq_one_letter_code
_entity_poly.pdbx_strand_id
1 'polypeptide(L)'
;PVFPADLTPAVSWWFLLKNIIAEAGFELVGSSIENIIEDYYMPFTTTPLILNVEQPNNYFFLGYNTLNQVIPLSGFHNYNANAELYDNNNDFDTTTQTYTAPLKGQYTFRIYLKAQTTVNTSLSFYFNVNGTNIFVATRSVFFAMGVNTIDIQALQTLEVGDTLQLIIRKTGSGGTTTILSSTGGNDESRFELINVNALCGLTINYPLNAPDMRQIDFVNDVVKMHNCAIIPSRVFPNQIAIIPQNNYLGTGNAVDWTDKLDISKDITISSTIDIQKAKFQFTYSAGEDAYSKVYKDLNRVYGDFQVEGYTVNPSTPPSDFAKGDQRIQLVTRSTPAARIPNSGTPIPCFYTDSLDFVAPGPRALFVAATEEIQLYNDGTNAPVLTSVPILNHYSNTYPN
;
A
#
# COMPACT_ATOMS: atom_id res chain seq x y z
N PRO A 1 17.31 3.48 -12.02
CA PRO A 1 16.20 4.40 -11.73
C PRO A 1 15.44 3.86 -10.51
N VAL A 2 14.72 4.72 -9.78
CA VAL A 2 13.85 4.27 -8.69
C VAL A 2 12.60 3.66 -9.32
N PHE A 3 12.12 2.52 -8.83
CA PHE A 3 10.84 1.96 -9.28
C PHE A 3 9.70 2.53 -8.44
N PRO A 4 8.49 2.71 -9.00
CA PRO A 4 7.32 3.14 -8.22
C PRO A 4 7.06 2.27 -6.99
N ALA A 5 7.33 0.96 -7.09
CA ALA A 5 7.21 0.02 -5.98
C ALA A 5 8.24 0.23 -4.84
N ASP A 6 9.34 0.94 -5.10
CA ASP A 6 10.34 1.28 -4.07
C ASP A 6 9.90 2.49 -3.22
N LEU A 7 8.89 3.25 -3.68
CA LEU A 7 8.36 4.39 -2.94
C LEU A 7 7.31 3.94 -1.92
N THR A 8 7.32 4.56 -0.75
CA THR A 8 6.31 4.30 0.28
C THR A 8 5.09 5.18 0.07
N PRO A 9 3.88 4.62 -0.14
CA PRO A 9 2.67 5.42 -0.22
C PRO A 9 2.33 6.02 1.15
N ALA A 10 1.74 7.21 1.12
CA ALA A 10 1.31 7.91 2.31
C ALA A 10 -0.05 8.57 2.09
N VAL A 11 -0.84 8.67 3.16
CA VAL A 11 -2.17 9.26 3.16
C VAL A 11 -2.15 10.56 3.97
N SER A 12 -2.83 11.60 3.46
CA SER A 12 -2.93 12.89 4.14
C SER A 12 -3.61 12.77 5.51
N TRP A 13 -3.05 13.46 6.50
CA TRP A 13 -3.60 13.58 7.84
C TRP A 13 -4.95 14.28 7.86
N TRP A 14 -5.13 15.32 7.02
CA TRP A 14 -6.43 15.99 6.88
C TRP A 14 -7.51 15.01 6.40
N PHE A 15 -7.20 14.21 5.38
CA PHE A 15 -8.10 13.19 4.89
C PHE A 15 -8.48 12.19 6.00
N LEU A 16 -7.51 11.70 6.76
CA LEU A 16 -7.77 10.77 7.88
C LEU A 16 -8.64 11.43 8.96
N LEU A 17 -8.30 12.65 9.41
CA LEU A 17 -9.05 13.35 10.45
C LEU A 17 -10.51 13.56 10.03
N LYS A 18 -10.73 14.06 8.82
CA LYS A 18 -12.07 14.32 8.30
C LYS A 18 -12.93 13.06 8.26
N ASN A 19 -12.38 11.94 7.78
CA ASN A 19 -13.10 10.68 7.71
C ASN A 19 -13.38 10.09 9.10
N ILE A 20 -12.41 10.14 10.03
CA ILE A 20 -12.61 9.64 11.40
C ILE A 20 -13.70 10.43 12.12
N ILE A 21 -13.69 11.76 12.01
CA ILE A 21 -14.71 12.61 12.66
C ILE A 21 -16.10 12.40 12.03
N ALA A 22 -16.16 12.26 10.70
CA ALA A 22 -17.40 11.95 9.99
C ALA A 22 -17.96 10.58 10.37
N GLU A 23 -17.11 9.55 10.47
CA GLU A 23 -17.49 8.20 10.92
C GLU A 23 -18.02 8.22 12.35
N ALA A 24 -17.45 9.06 13.22
CA ALA A 24 -17.95 9.28 14.58
C ALA A 24 -19.28 10.07 14.64
N GLY A 25 -19.84 10.48 13.50
CA GLY A 25 -21.13 11.17 13.40
C GLY A 25 -21.07 12.69 13.60
N PHE A 26 -19.89 13.29 13.50
CA PHE A 26 -19.68 14.74 13.62
C PHE A 26 -19.28 15.37 12.29
N GLU A 27 -19.58 16.66 12.15
CA GLU A 27 -19.15 17.49 11.02
C GLU A 27 -18.10 18.51 11.49
N LEU A 28 -16.97 18.58 10.78
CA LEU A 28 -15.94 19.61 11.00
C LEU A 28 -16.31 20.89 10.25
N VAL A 29 -16.53 21.99 10.98
CA VAL A 29 -16.86 23.30 10.38
C VAL A 29 -15.89 24.37 10.86
N GLY A 30 -15.36 25.17 9.93
CA GLY A 30 -14.49 26.30 10.26
C GLY A 30 -13.17 25.91 10.94
N SER A 31 -12.67 24.71 10.67
CA SER A 31 -11.49 24.16 11.32
C SER A 31 -10.21 24.77 10.74
N SER A 32 -9.64 25.80 11.39
CA SER A 32 -8.35 26.37 10.97
C SER A 32 -7.17 25.39 11.01
N ILE A 33 -7.36 24.20 11.59
CA ILE A 33 -6.39 23.11 11.57
C ILE A 33 -6.18 22.52 10.16
N GLU A 34 -7.15 22.65 9.24
CA GLU A 34 -7.06 22.11 7.87
C GLU A 34 -5.79 22.62 7.17
N ASN A 35 -5.61 23.94 7.10
CA ASN A 35 -4.45 24.60 6.50
C ASN A 35 -3.11 24.27 7.18
N ILE A 36 -3.13 23.59 8.33
CA ILE A 36 -1.94 23.17 9.05
C ILE A 36 -1.63 21.72 8.75
N ILE A 37 -2.65 20.84 8.75
CA ILE A 37 -2.45 19.40 8.66
C ILE A 37 -2.64 18.83 7.24
N GLU A 38 -3.04 19.63 6.27
CA GLU A 38 -3.13 19.22 4.86
C GLU A 38 -1.77 18.80 4.28
N ASP A 39 -0.69 19.41 4.76
CA ASP A 39 0.70 19.10 4.38
C ASP A 39 1.32 17.94 5.18
N TYR A 40 0.57 17.32 6.09
CA TYR A 40 1.05 16.16 6.85
C TYR A 40 0.53 14.86 6.26
N TYR A 41 1.42 13.87 6.16
CA TYR A 41 1.17 12.57 5.57
C TYR A 41 1.64 11.45 6.49
N MET A 42 0.91 10.34 6.44
CA MET A 42 1.17 9.12 7.20
C MET A 42 1.52 7.99 6.24
N PRO A 43 2.67 7.30 6.42
CA PRO A 43 2.97 6.09 5.66
C PRO A 43 1.85 5.06 5.81
N PHE A 44 1.35 4.54 4.69
CA PHE A 44 0.21 3.64 4.63
C PHE A 44 0.63 2.32 4.00
N THR A 45 1.57 1.65 4.66
CA THR A 45 2.02 0.31 4.31
C THR A 45 2.46 -0.46 5.56
N THR A 46 2.22 -1.77 5.55
CA THR A 46 2.62 -2.70 6.61
C THR A 46 3.65 -3.73 6.13
N THR A 47 3.84 -3.85 4.82
CA THR A 47 4.77 -4.80 4.20
C THR A 47 5.59 -4.12 3.10
N PRO A 48 6.67 -4.74 2.58
CA PRO A 48 7.45 -4.17 1.47
C PRO A 48 6.63 -3.94 0.20
N LEU A 49 5.56 -4.72 0.01
CA LEU A 49 4.65 -4.62 -1.12
C LEU A 49 3.27 -4.15 -0.66
N ILE A 50 2.58 -3.41 -1.53
CA ILE A 50 1.22 -2.99 -1.23
C ILE A 50 0.29 -4.19 -1.30
N LEU A 51 -0.45 -4.40 -0.21
CA LEU A 51 -1.44 -5.46 -0.13
C LEU A 51 -2.67 -5.04 -0.94
N ASN A 52 -3.10 -5.90 -1.85
CA ASN A 52 -4.25 -5.65 -2.71
C ASN A 52 -5.46 -6.45 -2.23
N VAL A 53 -6.65 -6.06 -2.67
CA VAL A 53 -7.91 -6.74 -2.34
C VAL A 53 -7.97 -8.09 -3.06
N GLU A 54 -7.60 -8.10 -4.34
CA GLU A 54 -7.65 -9.27 -5.20
C GLU A 54 -6.49 -10.23 -4.88
N GLN A 55 -6.78 -11.53 -4.99
CA GLN A 55 -5.81 -12.61 -4.81
C GLN A 55 -5.58 -13.31 -6.16
N PRO A 56 -4.39 -13.89 -6.42
CA PRO A 56 -4.10 -14.51 -7.72
C PRO A 56 -5.10 -15.60 -8.13
N ASN A 57 -5.63 -16.35 -7.17
CA ASN A 57 -6.62 -17.40 -7.40
C ASN A 57 -7.95 -16.88 -7.98
N ASN A 58 -8.27 -15.59 -7.81
CA ASN A 58 -9.46 -14.99 -8.39
C ASN A 58 -9.44 -15.09 -9.91
N TYR A 59 -8.26 -15.12 -10.54
CA TYR A 59 -8.13 -15.14 -12.01
C TYR A 59 -8.06 -16.55 -12.60
N PHE A 60 -8.00 -17.60 -11.77
CA PHE A 60 -7.71 -18.95 -12.26
C PHE A 60 -8.91 -19.55 -13.01
N PHE A 61 -8.59 -20.29 -14.07
CA PHE A 61 -9.54 -21.15 -14.79
C PHE A 61 -8.90 -22.51 -15.06
N LEU A 62 -9.76 -23.51 -15.33
CA LEU A 62 -9.37 -24.82 -15.84
C LEU A 62 -10.36 -25.26 -16.92
N GLY A 63 -9.89 -25.24 -18.16
CA GLY A 63 -10.60 -25.71 -19.35
C GLY A 63 -10.17 -27.11 -19.78
N TYR A 64 -11.09 -27.90 -20.32
CA TYR A 64 -10.84 -29.27 -20.74
C TYR A 64 -11.69 -29.69 -21.95
N ASN A 65 -11.26 -30.73 -22.66
CA ASN A 65 -11.94 -31.25 -23.85
C ASN A 65 -12.89 -32.41 -23.48
N THR A 66 -14.19 -32.27 -23.75
CA THR A 66 -15.18 -33.32 -23.44
C THR A 66 -15.15 -34.50 -24.42
N LEU A 67 -14.53 -34.32 -25.58
CA LEU A 67 -14.38 -35.32 -26.63
C LEU A 67 -12.92 -35.47 -27.03
N ASN A 68 -12.56 -36.68 -27.47
CA ASN A 68 -11.25 -36.97 -28.03
C ASN A 68 -10.97 -36.03 -29.21
N GLN A 69 -9.86 -35.30 -29.15
CA GLN A 69 -9.45 -34.37 -30.20
C GLN A 69 -8.32 -34.98 -31.03
N VAL A 70 -8.60 -35.27 -32.30
CA VAL A 70 -7.56 -35.70 -33.25
C VAL A 70 -6.76 -34.48 -33.69
N ILE A 71 -5.43 -34.58 -33.64
CA ILE A 71 -4.50 -33.54 -34.11
C ILE A 71 -3.94 -33.96 -35.48
N PRO A 72 -4.36 -33.31 -36.57
CA PRO A 72 -3.87 -33.61 -37.92
C PRO A 72 -2.37 -33.40 -38.08
N LEU A 73 -1.79 -34.07 -39.09
CA LEU A 73 -0.40 -33.83 -39.47
C LEU A 73 -0.25 -32.42 -40.05
N SER A 74 0.72 -31.67 -39.54
CA SER A 74 0.97 -30.28 -39.92
C SER A 74 -0.18 -29.32 -39.58
N GLY A 75 0.08 -28.01 -39.69
CA GLY A 75 -0.87 -26.96 -39.32
C GLY A 75 -0.89 -26.65 -37.82
N PHE A 76 -1.55 -25.55 -37.49
CA PHE A 76 -1.76 -25.07 -36.13
C PHE A 76 -3.23 -25.32 -35.77
N HIS A 77 -3.47 -26.06 -34.69
CA HIS A 77 -4.81 -26.46 -34.26
C HIS A 77 -5.06 -25.95 -32.85
N ASN A 78 -6.19 -25.31 -32.61
CA ASN A 78 -6.56 -24.89 -31.25
C ASN A 78 -6.87 -26.12 -30.39
N TYR A 79 -6.44 -26.14 -29.14
CA TYR A 79 -6.85 -27.15 -28.18
C TYR A 79 -8.31 -26.93 -27.79
N ASN A 80 -9.14 -27.96 -27.98
CA ASN A 80 -10.59 -27.86 -27.84
C ASN A 80 -11.04 -27.93 -26.37
N ALA A 81 -10.63 -26.97 -25.55
CA ALA A 81 -11.10 -26.79 -24.17
C ALA A 81 -12.54 -26.25 -24.15
N ASN A 82 -13.51 -27.09 -24.52
CA ASN A 82 -14.92 -26.73 -24.72
C ASN A 82 -15.81 -26.87 -23.47
N ALA A 83 -15.21 -27.21 -22.33
CA ALA A 83 -15.86 -27.20 -21.03
C ALA A 83 -14.86 -26.70 -19.97
N GLU A 84 -15.37 -26.27 -18.83
CA GLU A 84 -14.58 -25.77 -17.70
C GLU A 84 -14.94 -26.51 -16.42
N LEU A 85 -13.95 -26.73 -15.55
CA LEU A 85 -14.20 -27.20 -14.18
C LEU A 85 -14.47 -26.01 -13.26
N TYR A 86 -13.75 -24.92 -13.48
CA TYR A 86 -13.93 -23.63 -12.84
C TYR A 86 -13.35 -22.53 -13.72
N ASP A 87 -13.94 -21.34 -13.62
CA ASP A 87 -13.41 -20.07 -14.12
C ASP A 87 -13.83 -18.98 -13.14
N ASN A 88 -12.91 -18.56 -12.28
CA ASN A 88 -13.23 -17.76 -11.11
C ASN A 88 -13.56 -16.30 -11.46
N ASN A 89 -13.09 -15.80 -12.60
CA ASN A 89 -13.31 -14.42 -13.05
C ASN A 89 -14.02 -14.34 -14.40
N ASN A 90 -14.45 -15.48 -14.96
CA ASN A 90 -15.11 -15.57 -16.26
C ASN A 90 -14.24 -14.97 -17.38
N ASP A 91 -12.93 -15.23 -17.33
CA ASP A 91 -11.93 -14.74 -18.28
C ASP A 91 -11.66 -15.74 -19.42
N PHE A 92 -12.18 -16.98 -19.33
CA PHE A 92 -12.03 -18.03 -20.32
C PHE A 92 -13.36 -18.35 -21.01
N ASP A 93 -13.44 -18.10 -22.32
CA ASP A 93 -14.61 -18.43 -23.12
C ASP A 93 -14.45 -19.83 -23.74
N THR A 94 -15.25 -20.80 -23.29
CA THR A 94 -15.25 -22.19 -23.77
C THR A 94 -15.76 -22.34 -25.22
N THR A 95 -16.51 -21.37 -25.75
CA THR A 95 -17.02 -21.39 -27.13
C THR A 95 -15.90 -21.06 -28.11
N THR A 96 -15.10 -20.04 -27.77
CA THR A 96 -13.96 -19.61 -28.59
C THR A 96 -12.63 -20.24 -28.16
N GLN A 97 -12.60 -20.92 -27.01
CA GLN A 97 -11.41 -21.49 -26.35
C GLN A 97 -10.33 -20.43 -26.08
N THR A 98 -10.77 -19.25 -25.64
CA THR A 98 -9.93 -18.06 -25.53
C THR A 98 -9.90 -17.55 -24.10
N TYR A 99 -8.71 -17.37 -23.56
CA TYR A 99 -8.48 -16.59 -22.34
C TYR A 99 -8.31 -15.11 -22.69
N THR A 100 -9.01 -14.21 -22.00
CA THR A 100 -8.83 -12.75 -22.16
C THR A 100 -8.19 -12.20 -20.89
N ALA A 101 -7.02 -11.57 -20.99
CA ALA A 101 -6.32 -11.05 -19.83
C ALA A 101 -7.08 -9.87 -19.19
N PRO A 102 -7.54 -9.96 -17.94
CA PRO A 102 -8.30 -8.88 -17.30
C PRO A 102 -7.41 -7.73 -16.85
N LEU A 103 -6.10 -7.97 -16.70
CA LEU A 103 -5.13 -7.00 -16.22
C LEU A 103 -3.78 -7.22 -16.90
N LYS A 104 -2.87 -6.25 -16.76
CA LYS A 104 -1.50 -6.39 -17.25
C LYS A 104 -0.69 -7.22 -16.26
N GLY A 105 -0.06 -8.29 -16.73
CA GLY A 105 0.68 -9.17 -15.84
C GLY A 105 1.45 -10.29 -16.53
N GLN A 106 2.10 -11.09 -15.70
CA GLN A 106 2.71 -12.35 -16.11
C GLN A 106 1.82 -13.50 -15.66
N TYR A 107 1.43 -14.33 -16.62
CA TYR A 107 0.49 -15.43 -16.45
C TYR A 107 1.23 -16.75 -16.63
N THR A 108 1.13 -17.65 -15.65
CA THR A 108 1.67 -19.00 -15.76
C THR A 108 0.56 -19.98 -16.06
N PHE A 109 0.53 -20.48 -17.28
CA PHE A 109 -0.41 -21.50 -17.70
C PHE A 109 0.22 -22.89 -17.56
N ARG A 110 -0.60 -23.88 -17.22
CA ARG A 110 -0.25 -25.29 -17.25
C ARG A 110 -1.03 -26.01 -18.34
N ILE A 111 -0.30 -26.75 -19.15
CA ILE A 111 -0.80 -27.63 -20.20
C ILE A 111 -0.55 -29.05 -19.70
N TYR A 112 -1.61 -29.73 -19.26
CA TYR A 112 -1.53 -31.13 -18.84
C TYR A 112 -2.40 -31.96 -19.77
N LEU A 113 -1.83 -32.72 -20.71
CA LEU A 113 -2.61 -33.46 -21.72
C LEU A 113 -2.28 -34.95 -21.70
N LYS A 114 -3.30 -35.79 -21.89
CA LYS A 114 -3.13 -37.22 -22.17
C LYS A 114 -3.21 -37.44 -23.68
N ALA A 115 -2.14 -37.93 -24.29
CA ALA A 115 -2.06 -38.12 -25.73
C ALA A 115 -1.81 -39.60 -26.09
N GLN A 116 -2.53 -40.10 -27.08
CA GLN A 116 -2.26 -41.38 -27.71
C GLN A 116 -1.87 -41.17 -29.18
N THR A 117 -1.04 -42.05 -29.71
CA THR A 117 -0.65 -41.99 -31.11
C THR A 117 -0.49 -43.38 -31.70
N THR A 118 -0.53 -43.50 -33.02
CA THR A 118 -0.33 -44.77 -33.75
C THR A 118 1.10 -44.96 -34.25
N VAL A 119 1.92 -43.90 -34.20
CA VAL A 119 3.35 -43.93 -34.52
C VAL A 119 4.08 -42.96 -33.60
N ASN A 120 5.39 -43.14 -33.42
CA ASN A 120 6.19 -42.14 -32.70
C ASN A 120 6.11 -40.79 -33.44
N THR A 121 5.78 -39.74 -32.69
CA THR A 121 5.64 -38.37 -33.22
C THR A 121 6.06 -37.35 -32.17
N SER A 122 6.09 -36.07 -32.54
CA SER A 122 6.18 -34.96 -31.60
C SER A 122 4.96 -34.05 -31.70
N LEU A 123 4.63 -33.39 -30.59
CA LEU A 123 3.68 -32.29 -30.50
C LEU A 123 4.43 -31.04 -30.07
N SER A 124 4.29 -29.98 -30.85
CA SER A 124 4.78 -28.64 -30.54
C SER A 124 3.61 -27.77 -30.06
N PHE A 125 3.81 -27.08 -28.95
CA PHE A 125 2.83 -26.24 -28.28
C PHE A 125 3.18 -24.77 -28.49
N TYR A 126 2.15 -23.96 -28.72
CA TYR A 126 2.25 -22.52 -28.90
C TYR A 126 1.14 -21.84 -28.10
N PHE A 127 1.39 -20.61 -27.65
CA PHE A 127 0.33 -19.69 -27.29
C PHE A 127 0.04 -18.80 -28.48
N ASN A 128 -1.20 -18.77 -28.95
CA ASN A 128 -1.63 -17.74 -29.88
C ASN A 128 -2.03 -16.51 -29.07
N VAL A 129 -1.23 -15.45 -29.12
CA VAL A 129 -1.55 -14.17 -28.48
C VAL A 129 -1.94 -13.18 -29.55
N ASN A 130 -3.20 -12.73 -29.54
CA ASN A 130 -3.78 -11.80 -30.52
C ASN A 130 -3.48 -12.17 -31.99
N GLY A 131 -3.58 -13.45 -32.34
CA GLY A 131 -3.30 -13.97 -33.68
C GLY A 131 -1.84 -14.38 -33.93
N THR A 132 -0.90 -14.06 -33.04
CA THR A 132 0.52 -14.42 -33.18
C THR A 132 0.87 -15.67 -32.38
N ASN A 133 1.41 -16.70 -33.04
CA ASN A 133 1.84 -17.94 -32.39
C ASN A 133 3.24 -17.78 -31.76
N ILE A 134 3.30 -17.85 -30.43
CA ILE A 134 4.51 -17.86 -29.61
C ILE A 134 4.85 -19.30 -29.24
N PHE A 135 6.05 -19.76 -29.60
CA PHE A 135 6.48 -21.13 -29.30
C PHE A 135 6.64 -21.34 -27.79
N VAL A 136 6.07 -22.43 -27.27
CA VAL A 136 6.16 -22.82 -25.86
C VAL A 136 7.14 -23.97 -25.67
N ALA A 137 6.85 -25.12 -26.27
CA ALA A 137 7.64 -26.33 -26.08
C ALA A 137 7.37 -27.39 -27.15
N THR A 138 8.22 -28.39 -27.24
CA THR A 138 7.94 -29.63 -28.00
C THR A 138 8.08 -30.85 -27.09
N ARG A 139 7.20 -31.84 -27.28
CA ARG A 139 7.18 -33.11 -26.54
C ARG A 139 7.01 -34.28 -27.49
N SER A 140 7.76 -35.35 -27.26
CA SER A 140 7.59 -36.61 -27.98
C SER A 140 6.42 -37.40 -27.43
N VAL A 141 5.69 -38.06 -28.30
CA VAL A 141 4.58 -38.97 -27.99
C VAL A 141 4.95 -40.32 -28.58
N PHE A 142 5.13 -41.32 -27.72
CA PHE A 142 5.60 -42.64 -28.12
C PHE A 142 4.42 -43.62 -28.22
N PHE A 143 4.31 -44.32 -29.35
CA PHE A 143 3.26 -45.31 -29.59
C PHE A 143 3.34 -46.45 -28.57
N ALA A 144 4.54 -46.95 -28.28
CA ALA A 144 4.77 -48.08 -27.39
C ALA A 144 4.31 -47.84 -25.94
N MET A 145 4.14 -46.58 -25.52
CA MET A 145 3.65 -46.22 -24.19
C MET A 145 2.12 -46.26 -24.08
N GLY A 146 1.40 -46.39 -25.19
CA GLY A 146 -0.05 -46.23 -25.22
C GLY A 146 -0.43 -44.77 -24.95
N VAL A 147 -0.71 -44.44 -23.69
CA VAL A 147 -1.06 -43.08 -23.24
C VAL A 147 0.18 -42.37 -22.72
N ASN A 148 0.51 -41.23 -23.34
CA ASN A 148 1.57 -40.35 -22.90
C ASN A 148 0.98 -39.21 -22.07
N THR A 149 1.64 -38.86 -20.97
CA THR A 149 1.33 -37.64 -20.20
C THR A 149 2.24 -36.52 -20.68
N ILE A 150 1.65 -35.40 -21.02
CA ILE A 150 2.34 -34.15 -21.34
C ILE A 150 2.03 -33.18 -20.22
N ASP A 151 3.05 -32.68 -19.53
CA ASP A 151 2.91 -31.65 -18.50
C ASP A 151 3.92 -30.54 -18.79
N ILE A 152 3.41 -29.32 -18.97
CA ILE A 152 4.19 -28.14 -19.33
C ILE A 152 3.62 -26.98 -18.50
N GLN A 153 4.50 -26.26 -17.82
CA GLN A 153 4.18 -24.93 -17.28
C GLN A 153 4.91 -23.89 -18.11
N ALA A 154 4.20 -22.86 -18.53
CA ALA A 154 4.73 -21.83 -19.40
C ALA A 154 4.23 -20.46 -18.97
N LEU A 155 5.15 -19.49 -18.93
CA LEU A 155 4.88 -18.11 -18.58
C LEU A 155 4.66 -17.29 -19.85
N GLN A 156 3.63 -16.45 -19.84
CA GLN A 156 3.36 -15.47 -20.88
C GLN A 156 3.04 -14.11 -20.23
N THR A 157 3.66 -13.05 -20.75
CA THR A 157 3.28 -11.67 -20.36
C THR A 157 2.15 -11.22 -21.28
N LEU A 158 1.09 -10.67 -20.69
CA LEU A 158 -0.11 -10.20 -21.39
C LEU A 158 -0.46 -8.78 -20.93
N GLU A 159 -0.89 -7.95 -21.87
CA GLU A 159 -1.51 -6.65 -21.61
C GLU A 159 -3.02 -6.81 -21.37
N VAL A 160 -3.66 -5.78 -20.82
CA VAL A 160 -5.11 -5.77 -20.60
C VAL A 160 -5.85 -5.99 -21.93
N GLY A 161 -6.74 -6.99 -21.96
CA GLY A 161 -7.54 -7.32 -23.14
C GLY A 161 -6.84 -8.21 -24.17
N ASP A 162 -5.58 -8.58 -23.95
CA ASP A 162 -4.92 -9.57 -24.80
C ASP A 162 -5.66 -10.92 -24.75
N THR A 163 -5.80 -11.54 -25.91
CA THR A 163 -6.44 -12.84 -26.06
C THR A 163 -5.39 -13.94 -26.23
N LEU A 164 -5.57 -15.06 -25.54
CA LEU A 164 -4.67 -16.21 -25.57
C LEU A 164 -5.41 -17.51 -25.84
N GLN A 165 -4.92 -18.30 -26.80
CA GLN A 165 -5.38 -19.66 -27.07
C GLN A 165 -4.22 -20.66 -27.04
N LEU A 166 -4.48 -21.89 -26.60
CA LEU A 166 -3.50 -22.98 -26.64
C LEU A 166 -3.51 -23.65 -28.02
N ILE A 167 -2.41 -23.55 -28.74
CA ILE A 167 -2.25 -24.16 -30.05
C ILE A 167 -1.35 -25.39 -29.98
N ILE A 168 -1.79 -26.47 -30.61
CA ILE A 168 -1.06 -27.73 -30.76
C ILE A 168 -0.75 -27.94 -32.23
N ARG A 169 0.50 -28.27 -32.53
CA ARG A 169 0.96 -28.67 -33.86
C ARG A 169 1.65 -30.01 -33.79
N LYS A 170 1.17 -30.98 -34.57
CA LYS A 170 1.89 -32.24 -34.75
C LYS A 170 3.10 -32.03 -35.66
N THR A 171 4.27 -32.45 -35.18
CA THR A 171 5.55 -32.44 -35.90
C THR A 171 6.11 -33.86 -35.96
N GLY A 172 6.45 -34.36 -37.14
CA GLY A 172 6.99 -35.72 -37.33
C GLY A 172 6.19 -36.58 -38.31
N SER A 173 6.16 -37.89 -38.05
CA SER A 173 5.68 -38.92 -38.98
C SER A 173 4.15 -38.98 -39.16
N GLY A 174 3.71 -39.51 -40.30
CA GLY A 174 2.29 -39.76 -40.61
C GLY A 174 1.63 -40.74 -39.64
N GLY A 175 0.32 -40.65 -39.43
CA GLY A 175 -0.44 -41.44 -38.45
C GLY A 175 -1.38 -40.56 -37.63
N THR A 176 -2.23 -41.16 -36.81
CA THR A 176 -3.18 -40.44 -35.95
C THR A 176 -2.56 -40.15 -34.59
N THR A 177 -2.75 -38.92 -34.09
CA THR A 177 -2.44 -38.51 -32.72
C THR A 177 -3.69 -37.88 -32.13
N THR A 178 -4.09 -38.31 -30.94
CA THR A 178 -5.34 -37.92 -30.30
C THR A 178 -5.05 -37.44 -28.89
N ILE A 179 -5.54 -36.25 -28.55
CA ILE A 179 -5.65 -35.80 -27.17
C ILE A 179 -6.93 -36.40 -26.60
N LEU A 180 -6.80 -37.13 -25.49
CA LEU A 180 -7.92 -37.84 -24.88
C LEU A 180 -8.88 -36.86 -24.20
N SER A 181 -10.18 -37.16 -24.27
CA SER A 181 -11.22 -36.48 -23.51
C SER A 181 -11.00 -36.60 -22.02
N SER A 182 -11.55 -35.64 -21.27
CA SER A 182 -11.46 -35.60 -19.83
C SER A 182 -12.70 -34.96 -19.20
N THR A 183 -12.70 -34.95 -17.87
CA THR A 183 -13.63 -34.23 -17.01
C THR A 183 -12.92 -33.16 -16.15
N GLY A 184 -11.68 -32.80 -16.52
CA GLY A 184 -10.86 -31.83 -15.79
C GLY A 184 -10.17 -32.35 -14.52
N GLY A 185 -10.10 -33.67 -14.30
CA GLY A 185 -9.45 -34.25 -13.13
C GLY A 185 -7.92 -34.06 -13.09
N ASN A 186 -7.31 -34.28 -11.91
CA ASN A 186 -5.88 -34.05 -11.64
C ASN A 186 -4.91 -34.83 -12.55
N ASP A 187 -5.35 -35.97 -13.10
CA ASP A 187 -4.58 -36.80 -14.03
C ASP A 187 -5.22 -36.86 -15.42
N GLU A 188 -6.03 -35.87 -15.78
CA GLU A 188 -6.72 -35.82 -17.07
C GLU A 188 -6.34 -34.58 -17.89
N SER A 189 -6.63 -34.61 -19.20
CA SER A 189 -6.34 -33.50 -20.12
C SER A 189 -6.99 -32.19 -19.65
N ARG A 190 -6.21 -31.14 -19.46
CA ARG A 190 -6.64 -29.80 -19.04
C ARG A 190 -5.65 -28.72 -19.45
N PHE A 191 -6.18 -27.52 -19.61
CA PHE A 191 -5.46 -26.27 -19.78
C PHE A 191 -5.91 -25.32 -18.68
N GLU A 192 -4.99 -24.89 -17.83
CA GLU A 192 -5.32 -24.12 -16.63
C GLU A 192 -4.36 -22.95 -16.42
N LEU A 193 -4.85 -21.90 -15.79
CA LEU A 193 -4.03 -20.81 -15.28
C LEU A 193 -3.74 -21.07 -13.80
N ILE A 194 -2.46 -21.20 -13.44
CA ILE A 194 -2.03 -21.61 -12.10
C ILE A 194 -1.34 -20.52 -11.30
N ASN A 195 -0.99 -19.40 -11.95
CA ASN A 195 -0.44 -18.24 -11.27
C ASN A 195 -0.64 -16.97 -12.11
N VAL A 196 -0.88 -15.86 -11.43
CA VAL A 196 -0.90 -14.51 -12.01
C VAL A 196 -0.05 -13.60 -11.15
N ASN A 197 0.96 -12.99 -11.77
CA ASN A 197 1.70 -11.87 -11.21
C ASN A 197 1.26 -10.59 -11.91
N ALA A 198 0.27 -9.91 -11.34
CA ALA A 198 -0.24 -8.65 -11.84
C ALA A 198 0.79 -7.53 -11.65
N LEU A 199 1.04 -6.76 -12.70
CA LEU A 199 1.98 -5.63 -12.65
C LEU A 199 1.26 -4.31 -12.31
N CYS A 200 0.01 -4.15 -12.73
CA CYS A 200 -0.82 -3.00 -12.41
C CYS A 200 -2.31 -3.32 -12.52
N GLY A 201 -3.17 -2.42 -12.06
CA GLY A 201 -4.63 -2.53 -12.17
C GLY A 201 -5.32 -3.24 -11.00
N LEU A 202 -4.59 -3.56 -9.94
CA LEU A 202 -5.15 -4.10 -8.71
C LEU A 202 -5.71 -2.99 -7.80
N THR A 203 -6.67 -3.36 -6.95
CA THR A 203 -7.24 -2.46 -5.96
C THR A 203 -6.45 -2.54 -4.66
N ILE A 204 -5.95 -1.39 -4.19
CA ILE A 204 -5.25 -1.31 -2.91
C ILE A 204 -6.19 -1.64 -1.76
N ASN A 205 -5.76 -2.54 -0.86
CA ASN A 205 -6.49 -2.85 0.36
C ASN A 205 -6.09 -1.89 1.48
N TYR A 206 -6.78 -0.74 1.59
CA TYR A 206 -6.45 0.28 2.59
C TYR A 206 -6.41 -0.25 4.04
N PRO A 207 -7.39 -1.04 4.53
CA PRO A 207 -7.34 -1.58 5.90
C PRO A 207 -6.11 -2.44 6.20
N LEU A 208 -5.68 -3.28 5.26
CA LEU A 208 -4.51 -4.16 5.47
C LEU A 208 -3.17 -3.41 5.43
N ASN A 209 -3.13 -2.28 4.71
CA ASN A 209 -1.95 -1.42 4.64
C ASN A 209 -1.95 -0.31 5.70
N ALA A 210 -3.05 -0.13 6.44
CA ALA A 210 -3.15 0.90 7.47
C ALA A 210 -2.19 0.60 8.63
N PRO A 211 -1.54 1.63 9.19
CA PRO A 211 -0.73 1.45 10.38
C PRO A 211 -1.60 1.09 11.59
N ASP A 212 -1.06 0.28 12.50
CA ASP A 212 -1.73 -0.06 13.75
C ASP A 212 -1.79 1.16 14.69
N MET A 213 -2.96 1.78 14.75
CA MET A 213 -3.25 2.94 15.60
C MET A 213 -4.75 3.02 15.85
N ARG A 214 -5.17 3.27 17.10
CA ARG A 214 -6.59 3.56 17.38
C ARG A 214 -6.95 4.94 16.84
N GLN A 215 -8.11 5.08 16.20
CA GLN A 215 -8.59 6.37 15.68
C GLN A 215 -8.61 7.47 16.76
N ILE A 216 -8.97 7.13 18.00
CA ILE A 216 -8.94 8.09 19.13
C ILE A 216 -7.53 8.55 19.47
N ASP A 217 -6.51 7.69 19.33
CA ASP A 217 -5.12 8.09 19.54
C ASP A 217 -4.66 9.04 18.44
N PHE A 218 -5.08 8.82 17.19
CA PHE A 218 -4.80 9.71 16.07
C PHE A 218 -5.38 11.11 16.31
N VAL A 219 -6.68 11.20 16.66
CA VAL A 219 -7.32 12.50 16.95
C VAL A 219 -6.63 13.20 18.12
N ASN A 220 -6.29 12.45 19.18
CA ASN A 220 -5.54 13.00 20.31
C ASN A 220 -4.16 13.51 19.92
N ASP A 221 -3.44 12.82 19.03
CA ASP A 221 -2.14 13.24 18.57
C ASP A 221 -2.20 14.55 17.77
N VAL A 222 -3.19 14.69 16.88
CA VAL A 222 -3.44 15.95 16.15
C VAL A 222 -3.66 17.11 17.12
N VAL A 223 -4.53 16.89 18.12
CA VAL A 223 -4.87 17.92 19.12
C VAL A 223 -3.68 18.30 20.00
N LYS A 224 -2.86 17.33 20.41
CA LYS A 224 -1.66 17.57 21.21
C LYS A 224 -0.57 18.26 20.41
N MET A 225 -0.32 17.82 19.17
CA MET A 225 0.76 18.32 18.32
C MET A 225 0.59 19.80 17.98
N HIS A 226 -0.64 20.23 17.72
CA HIS A 226 -0.95 21.61 17.37
C HIS A 226 -1.63 22.40 18.50
N ASN A 227 -1.67 21.83 19.70
CA ASN A 227 -2.30 22.42 20.89
C ASN A 227 -3.69 23.00 20.58
N CYS A 228 -4.63 22.14 20.18
CA CYS A 228 -5.95 22.55 19.72
C CYS A 228 -7.01 22.53 20.82
N ALA A 229 -8.00 23.40 20.67
CA ALA A 229 -9.28 23.32 21.36
C ALA A 229 -10.33 22.69 20.42
N ILE A 230 -11.16 21.80 20.98
CA ILE A 230 -12.34 21.24 20.30
C ILE A 230 -13.57 21.99 20.80
N ILE A 231 -14.30 22.62 19.89
CA ILE A 231 -15.42 23.52 20.22
C ILE A 231 -16.69 22.99 19.56
N PRO A 232 -17.71 22.59 20.33
CA PRO A 232 -19.00 22.25 19.75
C PRO A 232 -19.77 23.49 19.29
N SER A 233 -20.50 23.37 18.20
CA SER A 233 -21.44 24.40 17.76
C SER A 233 -22.55 24.60 18.80
N ARG A 234 -22.89 25.85 19.06
CA ARG A 234 -24.00 26.22 19.96
C ARG A 234 -25.37 26.18 19.28
N VAL A 235 -25.38 26.11 17.95
CA VAL A 235 -26.59 26.20 17.12
C VAL A 235 -26.95 24.84 16.52
N PHE A 236 -25.95 24.13 16.01
CA PHE A 236 -26.15 22.86 15.30
C PHE A 236 -25.60 21.70 16.13
N PRO A 237 -26.42 20.68 16.44
CA PRO A 237 -25.93 19.47 17.07
C PRO A 237 -24.93 18.75 16.14
N ASN A 238 -23.96 18.06 16.73
CA ASN A 238 -22.93 17.28 16.04
C ASN A 238 -21.97 18.06 15.13
N GLN A 239 -21.98 19.40 15.16
CA GLN A 239 -20.94 20.20 14.54
C GLN A 239 -19.85 20.55 15.54
N ILE A 240 -18.59 20.36 15.14
CA ILE A 240 -17.43 20.74 15.94
C ILE A 240 -16.41 21.51 15.10
N ALA A 241 -15.63 22.36 15.77
CA ALA A 241 -14.46 23.02 15.20
C ALA A 241 -13.22 22.61 16.01
N ILE A 242 -12.14 22.29 15.31
CA ILE A 242 -10.82 22.05 15.91
C ILE A 242 -9.93 23.24 15.55
N ILE A 243 -9.55 24.02 16.56
CA ILE A 243 -8.87 25.31 16.40
C ILE A 243 -7.61 25.33 17.26
N PRO A 244 -6.42 25.61 16.70
CA PRO A 244 -5.20 25.83 17.49
C PRO A 244 -5.42 26.92 18.54
N GLN A 245 -4.85 26.74 19.72
CA GLN A 245 -5.09 27.63 20.85
C GLN A 245 -4.72 29.09 20.55
N ASN A 246 -3.68 29.33 19.74
CA ASN A 246 -3.26 30.66 19.30
C ASN A 246 -4.35 31.40 18.50
N ASN A 247 -5.16 30.67 17.74
CA ASN A 247 -6.27 31.22 16.96
C ASN A 247 -7.55 31.31 17.79
N TYR A 248 -7.67 30.52 18.86
CA TYR A 248 -8.86 30.47 19.70
C TYR A 248 -8.86 31.54 20.79
N LEU A 249 -7.74 31.75 21.47
CA LEU A 249 -7.62 32.70 22.57
C LEU A 249 -7.91 34.12 22.09
N GLY A 250 -8.80 34.83 22.79
CA GLY A 250 -9.18 36.21 22.49
C GLY A 250 -10.28 36.38 21.43
N THR A 251 -10.82 35.29 20.87
CA THR A 251 -11.93 35.36 19.90
C THR A 251 -13.33 35.53 20.52
N GLY A 252 -13.44 35.31 21.83
CA GLY A 252 -14.70 35.43 22.58
C GLY A 252 -15.02 36.88 22.99
N ASN A 253 -16.28 37.10 23.37
CA ASN A 253 -16.69 38.36 23.99
C ASN A 253 -16.12 38.45 25.41
N ALA A 254 -15.66 39.64 25.81
CA ALA A 254 -15.40 39.93 27.21
C ALA A 254 -16.73 39.87 27.98
N VAL A 255 -16.86 38.88 28.87
CA VAL A 255 -18.01 38.74 29.76
C VAL A 255 -17.55 39.11 31.16
N ASP A 256 -18.26 40.04 31.78
CA ASP A 256 -18.03 40.40 33.17
C ASP A 256 -18.61 39.32 34.09
N TRP A 257 -17.75 38.71 34.91
CA TRP A 257 -18.12 37.67 35.87
C TRP A 257 -18.27 38.20 37.31
N THR A 258 -18.13 39.51 37.52
CA THR A 258 -18.13 40.13 38.86
C THR A 258 -19.36 39.73 39.69
N ASP A 259 -20.56 39.80 39.11
CA ASP A 259 -21.82 39.45 39.79
C ASP A 259 -22.06 37.92 39.93
N LYS A 260 -21.18 37.10 39.34
CA LYS A 260 -21.23 35.63 39.41
C LYS A 260 -20.21 35.05 40.38
N LEU A 261 -19.36 35.89 40.98
CA LEU A 261 -18.39 35.46 41.97
C LEU A 261 -19.09 35.21 43.31
N ASP A 262 -19.19 33.93 43.69
CA ASP A 262 -19.70 33.52 45.00
C ASP A 262 -18.65 33.80 46.10
N ILE A 263 -18.83 34.91 46.82
CA ILE A 263 -17.97 35.32 47.94
C ILE A 263 -18.37 34.70 49.29
N SER A 264 -19.33 33.76 49.32
CA SER A 264 -19.77 33.11 50.57
C SER A 264 -18.77 32.10 51.12
N LYS A 265 -17.73 31.75 50.35
CA LYS A 265 -16.66 30.83 50.71
C LYS A 265 -15.31 31.53 50.78
N ASP A 266 -14.38 30.95 51.53
CA ASP A 266 -13.02 31.47 51.64
C ASP A 266 -12.32 31.52 50.26
N ILE A 267 -11.79 32.70 49.92
CA ILE A 267 -11.02 32.92 48.71
C ILE A 267 -9.57 32.53 48.99
N THR A 268 -9.06 31.55 48.25
CA THR A 268 -7.64 31.18 48.29
C THR A 268 -6.92 31.85 47.12
N ILE A 269 -5.88 32.62 47.43
CA ILE A 269 -5.00 33.23 46.43
C ILE A 269 -3.73 32.40 46.37
N SER A 270 -3.48 31.76 45.23
CA SER A 270 -2.23 31.04 44.96
C SER A 270 -1.41 31.78 43.90
N SER A 271 -0.12 31.47 43.84
CA SER A 271 0.76 32.05 42.83
C SER A 271 0.51 31.38 41.49
N THR A 272 0.50 32.16 40.41
CA THR A 272 0.47 31.60 39.05
C THR A 272 1.73 30.79 38.73
N ILE A 273 2.81 30.98 39.48
CA ILE A 273 4.04 30.18 39.40
C ILE A 273 3.77 28.72 39.77
N ASP A 274 2.83 28.44 40.68
CA ASP A 274 2.51 27.08 41.12
C ASP A 274 1.89 26.24 39.98
N ILE A 275 1.36 26.92 38.95
CA ILE A 275 0.77 26.32 37.74
C ILE A 275 1.85 26.07 36.68
N GLN A 276 2.94 26.85 36.68
CA GLN A 276 4.02 26.71 35.72
C GLN A 276 4.89 25.50 36.03
N LYS A 277 5.21 24.72 34.98
CA LYS A 277 6.12 23.57 35.09
C LYS A 277 7.53 24.01 34.73
N ALA A 278 8.51 23.52 35.50
CA ALA A 278 9.91 23.90 35.35
C ALA A 278 10.52 23.38 34.05
N LYS A 279 10.10 22.18 33.65
CA LYS A 279 10.58 21.50 32.43
C LYS A 279 9.40 21.15 31.54
N PHE A 280 9.55 21.48 30.27
CA PHE A 280 8.63 21.04 29.23
C PHE A 280 9.36 20.11 28.27
N GLN A 281 8.73 18.99 27.95
CA GLN A 281 9.21 18.04 26.94
C GLN A 281 8.06 17.68 25.99
N PHE A 282 8.27 17.86 24.70
CA PHE A 282 7.43 17.34 23.63
C PHE A 282 8.18 16.26 22.87
N THR A 283 7.59 15.07 22.76
CA THR A 283 8.29 13.91 22.20
C THR A 283 7.35 12.95 21.46
N TYR A 284 7.94 12.06 20.67
CA TYR A 284 7.24 11.04 19.89
C TYR A 284 7.44 9.65 20.51
N SER A 285 6.68 8.67 20.02
CA SER A 285 7.06 7.27 20.22
C SER A 285 8.28 6.93 19.36
N ALA A 286 9.13 6.02 19.83
CA ALA A 286 10.44 5.84 19.24
C ALA A 286 10.40 4.82 18.09
N GLY A 287 10.82 5.21 16.89
CA GLY A 287 10.83 4.38 15.67
C GLY A 287 11.73 3.14 15.74
N GLU A 288 11.41 2.11 14.98
CA GLU A 288 12.11 0.81 14.96
C GLU A 288 13.10 0.67 13.79
N ASP A 289 13.16 1.67 12.91
CA ASP A 289 14.13 1.75 11.82
C ASP A 289 15.56 2.01 12.30
N ALA A 290 16.54 1.66 11.45
CA ALA A 290 17.97 1.77 11.72
C ALA A 290 18.37 3.19 12.18
N TYR A 291 17.84 4.23 11.55
CA TYR A 291 18.18 5.61 11.87
C TYR A 291 17.57 6.08 13.20
N SER A 292 16.34 5.66 13.50
CA SER A 292 15.72 5.91 14.80
C SER A 292 16.47 5.24 15.94
N LYS A 293 17.06 4.06 15.70
CA LYS A 293 17.86 3.33 16.70
C LYS A 293 19.09 4.12 17.16
N VAL A 294 19.75 4.85 16.25
CA VAL A 294 20.88 5.75 16.60
C VAL A 294 20.48 6.78 17.66
N TYR A 295 19.26 7.33 17.57
CA TYR A 295 18.75 8.26 18.60
C TYR A 295 18.39 7.53 19.90
N LYS A 296 17.76 6.35 19.81
CA LYS A 296 17.44 5.51 20.98
C LYS A 296 18.68 5.15 21.79
N ASP A 297 19.77 4.80 21.13
CA ASP A 297 21.05 4.44 21.78
C ASP A 297 21.66 5.63 22.54
N LEU A 298 21.30 6.86 22.16
CA LEU A 298 21.65 8.10 22.86
C LEU A 298 20.58 8.54 23.89
N ASN A 299 19.61 7.69 24.20
CA ASN A 299 18.45 7.99 25.05
C ASN A 299 17.63 9.20 24.57
N ARG A 300 17.54 9.40 23.26
CA ARG A 300 16.75 10.46 22.62
C ARG A 300 15.77 9.89 21.62
N VAL A 301 14.75 10.67 21.31
CA VAL A 301 13.85 10.41 20.18
C VAL A 301 14.09 11.49 19.15
N TYR A 302 14.12 11.13 17.86
CA TYR A 302 14.25 12.13 16.81
C TYR A 302 13.07 13.11 16.87
N GLY A 303 13.31 14.41 16.76
CA GLY A 303 12.28 15.43 16.92
C GLY A 303 11.90 15.76 18.37
N ASP A 304 12.55 15.16 19.37
CA ASP A 304 12.33 15.51 20.79
C ASP A 304 12.74 16.95 21.08
N PHE A 305 11.85 17.70 21.72
CA PHE A 305 12.04 19.09 22.11
C PHE A 305 11.92 19.23 23.62
N GLN A 306 13.01 19.63 24.28
CA GLN A 306 13.08 19.84 25.72
C GLN A 306 13.56 21.25 26.03
N VAL A 307 12.85 21.93 26.93
CA VAL A 307 13.22 23.26 27.43
C VAL A 307 13.15 23.27 28.96
N GLU A 308 14.21 23.75 29.60
CA GLU A 308 14.28 24.01 31.03
C GLU A 308 14.13 25.52 31.29
N GLY A 309 13.35 25.88 32.30
CA GLY A 309 13.01 27.29 32.56
C GLY A 309 11.99 27.84 31.57
N TYR A 310 11.00 27.03 31.19
CA TYR A 310 9.97 27.47 30.24
C TYR A 310 9.12 28.61 30.82
N THR A 311 8.97 29.69 30.06
CA THR A 311 8.04 30.78 30.35
C THR A 311 7.04 30.95 29.21
N VAL A 312 5.81 31.32 29.56
CA VAL A 312 4.74 31.58 28.56
C VAL A 312 5.09 32.77 27.66
N ASN A 313 5.97 33.66 28.11
CA ASN A 313 6.51 34.78 27.34
C ASN A 313 8.04 34.64 27.25
N PRO A 314 8.61 34.42 26.05
CA PRO A 314 10.05 34.27 25.84
C PRO A 314 10.91 35.43 26.34
N SER A 315 10.30 36.61 26.54
CA SER A 315 10.98 37.82 27.03
C SER A 315 11.05 37.89 28.56
N THR A 316 10.37 36.98 29.26
CA THR A 316 10.33 36.96 30.73
C THR A 316 11.33 35.92 31.25
N PRO A 317 12.21 36.30 32.20
CA PRO A 317 13.11 35.35 32.84
C PRO A 317 12.34 34.19 33.49
N PRO A 318 12.86 32.95 33.40
CA PRO A 318 12.26 31.81 34.07
C PRO A 318 12.17 32.02 35.57
N SER A 319 11.08 31.55 36.17
CA SER A 319 10.95 31.54 37.62
C SER A 319 11.69 30.34 38.20
N ASP A 320 12.66 30.60 39.09
CA ASP A 320 13.38 29.57 39.86
C ASP A 320 12.47 28.80 40.84
N PHE A 321 11.24 29.26 41.04
CA PHE A 321 10.26 28.64 41.92
C PHE A 321 9.30 27.68 41.20
N ALA A 322 9.32 27.63 39.86
CA ALA A 322 8.56 26.64 39.10
C ALA A 322 9.07 25.22 39.42
N LYS A 323 8.17 24.24 39.55
CA LYS A 323 8.52 22.86 39.91
C LYS A 323 7.80 21.83 39.05
N GLY A 324 8.44 20.68 38.89
CA GLY A 324 7.90 19.51 38.18
C GLY A 324 8.01 19.58 36.66
N ASP A 325 7.65 18.47 36.03
CA ASP A 325 7.83 18.22 34.60
C ASP A 325 6.48 18.14 33.87
N GLN A 326 6.41 18.74 32.69
CA GLN A 326 5.32 18.56 31.74
C GLN A 326 5.83 17.80 30.53
N ARG A 327 5.33 16.58 30.35
CA ARG A 327 5.65 15.76 29.19
C ARG A 327 4.43 15.54 28.31
N ILE A 328 4.52 15.96 27.06
CA ILE A 328 3.55 15.66 26.01
C ILE A 328 4.19 14.65 25.07
N GLN A 329 3.62 13.44 25.04
CA GLN A 329 4.07 12.37 24.16
C GLN A 329 2.97 11.99 23.17
N LEU A 330 3.36 11.88 21.91
CA LEU A 330 2.53 11.39 20.82
C LEU A 330 2.68 9.85 20.66
N VAL A 331 1.60 9.21 20.21
CA VAL A 331 1.60 7.79 19.85
C VAL A 331 2.28 7.57 18.50
N THR A 332 2.16 8.55 17.60
CA THR A 332 2.92 8.61 16.35
C THR A 332 4.42 8.52 16.62
N ARG A 333 5.09 7.79 15.73
CA ARG A 333 6.52 7.55 15.78
C ARG A 333 7.26 8.67 15.07
N SER A 334 8.54 8.84 15.40
CA SER A 334 9.45 9.66 14.60
C SER A 334 10.46 8.82 13.82
N THR A 335 10.97 9.36 12.71
CA THR A 335 12.07 8.78 11.92
C THR A 335 12.93 9.86 11.27
N PRO A 336 14.26 9.76 11.34
CA PRO A 336 15.13 10.62 10.54
C PRO A 336 15.01 10.33 9.04
N ALA A 337 15.13 11.37 8.21
CA ALA A 337 15.34 11.17 6.78
C ALA A 337 16.78 10.72 6.50
N ALA A 338 16.96 9.87 5.50
CA ALA A 338 18.23 9.38 5.03
C ALA A 338 18.38 9.60 3.53
N ARG A 339 19.61 9.77 3.06
CA ARG A 339 19.86 10.01 1.63
C ARG A 339 19.73 8.73 0.84
N ILE A 340 18.96 8.77 -0.25
CA ILE A 340 18.95 7.69 -1.22
C ILE A 340 20.33 7.61 -1.88
N PRO A 341 20.95 6.40 -1.94
CA PRO A 341 22.20 6.22 -2.68
C PRO A 341 22.08 6.74 -4.12
N ASN A 342 23.10 7.47 -4.58
CA ASN A 342 23.21 8.03 -5.94
C ASN A 342 22.24 9.17 -6.32
N SER A 343 21.15 9.45 -5.58
CA SER A 343 20.34 10.66 -5.81
C SER A 343 20.68 11.79 -4.82
N GLY A 344 21.12 11.44 -3.62
CA GLY A 344 21.41 12.40 -2.55
C GLY A 344 20.16 13.00 -1.89
N THR A 345 18.96 12.69 -2.40
CA THR A 345 17.66 13.17 -1.89
C THR A 345 17.39 12.56 -0.50
N PRO A 346 17.10 13.35 0.53
CA PRO A 346 16.74 12.84 1.84
C PRO A 346 15.28 12.36 1.83
N ILE A 347 15.03 11.09 2.15
CA ILE A 347 13.68 10.54 2.35
C ILE A 347 13.62 9.71 3.63
N PRO A 348 12.43 9.53 4.24
CA PRO A 348 12.25 8.55 5.30
C PRO A 348 12.52 7.15 4.76
N CYS A 349 13.33 6.38 5.49
CA CYS A 349 13.70 5.03 5.11
C CYS A 349 13.29 4.05 6.21
N PHE A 350 12.66 2.94 5.85
CA PHE A 350 12.07 1.98 6.78
C PHE A 350 12.75 0.60 6.69
N TYR A 351 13.98 0.52 7.16
CA TYR A 351 14.76 -0.73 7.19
C TYR A 351 15.59 -0.86 8.47
N THR A 352 15.99 -2.09 8.82
CA THR A 352 16.89 -2.40 9.94
C THR A 352 18.37 -2.26 9.55
N ASP A 353 19.29 -2.35 10.52
CA ASP A 353 20.73 -2.38 10.24
C ASP A 353 21.14 -3.52 9.28
N SER A 354 20.33 -4.58 9.20
CA SER A 354 20.51 -5.73 8.29
C SER A 354 19.89 -5.50 6.89
N LEU A 355 19.31 -4.33 6.64
CA LEU A 355 18.57 -3.96 5.43
C LEU A 355 17.24 -4.71 5.23
N ASP A 356 16.70 -5.29 6.30
CA ASP A 356 15.35 -5.87 6.28
C ASP A 356 14.30 -4.77 6.42
N PHE A 357 13.19 -4.88 5.69
CA PHE A 357 12.08 -3.93 5.82
C PHE A 357 11.51 -3.89 7.24
N VAL A 358 11.18 -2.69 7.70
CA VAL A 358 10.47 -2.45 8.96
C VAL A 358 9.17 -1.74 8.64
N ALA A 359 8.04 -2.24 9.15
CA ALA A 359 6.78 -1.52 9.00
C ALA A 359 6.93 -0.13 9.64
N PRO A 360 6.64 0.96 8.91
CA PRO A 360 6.73 2.30 9.47
C PRO A 360 5.84 2.37 10.73
N GLY A 361 4.54 2.11 10.59
CA GLY A 361 3.59 2.47 11.62
C GLY A 361 3.28 3.99 11.58
N PRO A 362 2.44 4.50 12.50
CA PRO A 362 1.87 5.82 12.38
C PRO A 362 2.95 6.90 12.53
N ARG A 363 3.03 7.87 11.59
CA ARG A 363 3.93 9.03 11.63
C ARG A 363 3.24 10.30 11.15
N ALA A 364 3.73 11.42 11.68
CA ALA A 364 3.37 12.77 11.26
C ALA A 364 4.50 13.34 10.40
N LEU A 365 4.46 13.11 9.09
CA LEU A 365 5.51 13.58 8.17
C LEU A 365 4.99 14.74 7.34
N PHE A 366 5.64 15.89 7.48
CA PHE A 366 5.36 17.12 6.74
C PHE A 366 6.01 17.09 5.35
N VAL A 367 5.34 17.65 4.33
CA VAL A 367 5.92 17.88 3.00
C VAL A 367 6.91 19.05 3.08
N ALA A 368 8.19 18.73 3.26
CA ALA A 368 9.25 19.72 3.48
C ALA A 368 9.79 20.33 2.18
N ALA A 369 9.73 19.59 1.07
CA ALA A 369 10.11 20.05 -0.25
C ALA A 369 9.49 19.15 -1.32
N THR A 370 9.71 19.50 -2.58
CA THR A 370 9.42 18.65 -3.72
C THR A 370 10.69 18.56 -4.56
N GLU A 371 11.10 17.33 -4.89
CA GLU A 371 12.35 17.07 -5.61
C GLU A 371 12.06 16.23 -6.85
N GLU A 372 12.83 16.44 -7.90
CA GLU A 372 12.71 15.66 -9.14
C GLU A 372 13.60 14.42 -9.09
N ILE A 373 13.01 13.23 -9.22
CA ILE A 373 13.73 11.96 -9.25
C ILE A 373 13.46 11.19 -10.55
N GLN A 374 14.43 10.38 -10.97
CA GLN A 374 14.30 9.48 -12.12
C GLN A 374 13.49 8.24 -11.73
N LEU A 375 12.18 8.27 -11.96
CA LEU A 375 11.25 7.19 -11.66
C LEU A 375 10.99 6.35 -12.91
N TYR A 376 11.05 5.03 -12.79
CA TYR A 376 10.73 4.13 -13.90
C TYR A 376 9.23 4.20 -14.23
N ASN A 377 8.89 4.40 -15.50
CA ASN A 377 7.51 4.43 -15.99
C ASN A 377 7.20 3.17 -16.80
N ASP A 378 6.38 2.29 -16.23
CA ASP A 378 5.99 0.99 -16.82
C ASP A 378 5.18 1.12 -18.13
N GLY A 379 4.56 2.27 -18.37
CA GLY A 379 3.82 2.54 -19.61
C GLY A 379 4.74 2.89 -20.79
N THR A 380 5.91 3.48 -20.51
CA THR A 380 6.89 3.89 -21.54
C THR A 380 8.15 3.02 -21.55
N ASN A 381 8.30 2.11 -20.57
CA ASN A 381 9.49 1.29 -20.34
C ASN A 381 10.79 2.10 -20.25
N ALA A 382 10.71 3.28 -19.64
CA ALA A 382 11.82 4.22 -19.53
C ALA A 382 11.79 4.99 -18.21
N PRO A 383 12.96 5.44 -17.70
CA PRO A 383 13.00 6.38 -16.60
C PRO A 383 12.50 7.76 -17.04
N VAL A 384 11.61 8.35 -16.25
CA VAL A 384 11.03 9.67 -16.46
C VAL A 384 11.32 10.51 -15.22
N LEU A 385 11.62 11.80 -15.44
CA LEU A 385 11.79 12.75 -14.34
C LEU A 385 10.42 13.04 -13.73
N THR A 386 10.25 12.69 -12.46
CA THR A 386 8.99 12.81 -11.72
C THR A 386 9.21 13.64 -10.47
N SER A 387 8.32 14.62 -10.27
CA SER A 387 8.29 15.48 -9.09
C SER A 387 7.67 14.72 -7.91
N VAL A 388 8.43 14.51 -6.84
CA VAL A 388 8.01 13.69 -5.68
C VAL A 388 8.11 14.52 -4.40
N PRO A 389 7.08 14.52 -3.53
CA PRO A 389 7.12 15.22 -2.25
C PRO A 389 8.09 14.54 -1.30
N ILE A 390 8.86 15.35 -0.57
CA ILE A 390 9.81 14.90 0.45
C ILE A 390 9.17 15.05 1.82
N LEU A 391 8.90 13.91 2.44
CA LEU A 391 8.26 13.81 3.74
C LEU A 391 9.31 13.85 4.87
N ASN A 392 9.13 14.70 5.88
CA ASN A 392 10.06 14.81 7.01
C ASN A 392 9.35 15.31 8.28
N HIS A 393 9.95 15.18 9.47
CA HIS A 393 9.42 15.78 10.70
C HIS A 393 9.69 17.29 10.82
N TYR A 394 10.57 17.82 9.97
CA TYR A 394 10.91 19.24 9.92
C TYR A 394 10.46 19.86 8.60
N SER A 395 10.12 21.15 8.62
CA SER A 395 9.73 21.91 7.43
C SER A 395 10.86 22.18 6.45
N ASN A 396 12.10 21.91 6.85
CA ASN A 396 13.28 22.00 6.00
C ASN A 396 13.88 20.59 5.82
N THR A 397 14.11 20.19 4.57
CA THR A 397 14.74 18.91 4.22
C THR A 397 16.20 18.83 4.67
N TYR A 398 16.87 19.97 4.80
CA TYR A 398 18.23 20.12 5.32
C TYR A 398 18.23 21.00 6.57
N PRO A 399 17.76 20.47 7.72
CA PRO A 399 17.83 21.21 8.97
C PRO A 399 19.30 21.46 9.34
N ASN A 400 19.64 22.72 9.60
CA ASN A 400 20.98 23.16 10.02
C ASN A 400 21.33 22.72 11.44
#